data_AF-A0A1H7HRT6-F1
#
_entry.id   AF-A0A1H7HRT6-F1
#
_cell.length_a   1.000
_cell.length_b   1.000
_cell.length_c   1.000
_cell.angle_alpha   90.00
_cell.angle_beta   90.00
_cell.angle_gamma   90.00
#
_symmetry.space_group_name_H-M   'P 1'
#
loop_
_entity.id
_entity.type
_entity.pdbx_description
1 polymer ?
#
loop_
_entity_poly.entity_id
_entity_poly.type
_entity_poly.pdbx_seq_one_letter_code
_entity_poly.pdbx_strand_id
1 'polypeptide(L)'
;MSQWNEQEPAARTPFAAWEDVRSGAAHFQRRPLPSPQHPLRAFVHGLCLPYHLLRALWADAAARRRYLWVSILQAITVLVLGGLLMDGGTKAVHRSASDKPPASARKAPVKVFIASDSVRIEMDGTASAPEAPEEAEDSEDDDIPGNLAATLETEDLADVTSLEFWAALLAALHLVQWGVIALTRDYHDAIAREASLLTALEPEDGPLTPRVRLNVRWLLKELRHRWRSLVVFVLGTVVLSFLTLPLPGSGLLMAVLVPLWSAYWVVVFTASKSARAWTDTTAGAPWFLRGWTVLTTQVPGFRWKLLQGYGRFWTERTRFAFSPAAEVERQPWAFAGLSVVRALSMLPVLKCFLRPLIPVASAHLLAAHRHTLAAPSPHTPVADPDAPASRPA
;
A
#
# COMPACT_ATOMS: atom_id res chain seq x y z
N MET A 1 25.66 11.26 51.96
CA MET A 1 25.44 11.79 50.59
C MET A 1 24.75 10.71 49.77
N SER A 2 23.44 10.56 49.97
CA SER A 2 22.57 9.56 49.37
C SER A 2 21.39 10.29 48.72
N GLN A 3 21.67 10.97 47.60
CA GLN A 3 20.61 11.41 46.69
C GLN A 3 20.39 10.28 45.70
N TRP A 4 19.67 9.26 46.15
CA TRP A 4 19.06 8.31 45.25
C TRP A 4 17.98 9.07 44.47
N ASN A 5 18.18 9.17 43.16
CA ASN A 5 17.18 9.60 42.19
C ASN A 5 15.88 8.83 42.45
N GLU A 6 14.90 9.51 43.05
CA GLU A 6 13.49 9.16 42.96
C GLU A 6 13.08 9.33 41.49
N GLN A 7 13.44 8.37 40.64
CA GLN A 7 12.64 8.12 39.46
C GLN A 7 11.32 7.53 39.95
N GLU A 8 10.39 8.43 40.28
CA GLU A 8 8.98 8.11 40.45
C GLU A 8 8.56 7.12 39.36
N PRO A 9 7.94 5.98 39.71
CA PRO A 9 7.44 5.06 38.71
C PRO A 9 6.40 5.82 37.89
N ALA A 10 6.78 6.22 36.68
CA ALA A 10 6.00 7.05 35.77
C ALA A 10 4.53 6.64 35.84
N ALA A 11 3.76 7.43 36.60
CA ALA A 11 2.36 7.20 36.79
C ALA A 11 1.72 7.13 35.41
N ARG A 12 0.94 6.08 35.16
CA ARG A 12 0.31 5.74 33.89
C ARG A 12 -0.79 6.75 33.53
N THR A 13 -0.46 8.03 33.39
CA THR A 13 -1.41 9.00 32.86
C THR A 13 -1.35 8.90 31.33
N PRO A 14 -2.49 8.69 30.64
CA PRO A 14 -2.53 8.67 29.18
C PRO A 14 -2.03 10.00 28.57
N PHE A 15 -2.07 11.08 29.36
CA PHE A 15 -1.55 12.40 28.98
C PHE A 15 -0.02 12.47 28.91
N ALA A 16 0.73 11.70 29.71
CA ALA A 16 2.20 11.70 29.64
C ALA A 16 2.71 11.22 28.26
N ALA A 17 2.03 10.26 27.64
CA ALA A 17 2.36 9.82 26.28
C ALA A 17 2.15 10.94 25.25
N TRP A 18 1.16 11.82 25.47
CA TRP A 18 0.88 12.95 24.59
C TRP A 18 1.86 14.10 24.80
N GLU A 19 2.30 14.34 26.05
CA GLU A 19 3.37 15.28 26.39
C GLU A 19 4.69 14.89 25.72
N ASP A 20 5.04 13.60 25.73
CA ASP A 20 6.20 13.05 25.02
C ASP A 20 6.10 13.27 23.50
N VAL A 21 4.92 13.06 22.90
CA VAL A 21 4.68 13.31 21.46
C VAL A 21 4.78 14.82 21.15
N ARG A 22 4.23 15.68 22.00
CA ARG A 22 4.25 17.15 21.82
C ARG A 22 5.66 17.72 22.03
N SER A 23 6.38 17.30 23.05
CA SER A 23 7.76 17.70 23.31
C SER A 23 8.70 17.14 22.22
N GLY A 24 8.44 15.92 21.77
CA GLY A 24 9.06 15.33 20.58
C GLY A 24 8.90 16.23 19.36
N ALA A 25 7.70 16.77 19.14
CA ALA A 25 7.42 17.70 18.03
C ALA A 25 8.23 19.00 18.09
N ALA A 26 8.52 19.52 19.29
CA ALA A 26 9.26 20.76 19.48
C ALA A 26 10.78 20.58 19.40
N HIS A 27 11.28 19.39 19.74
CA HIS A 27 12.72 19.09 19.82
C HIS A 27 13.23 18.12 18.75
N PHE A 28 12.36 17.64 17.85
CA PHE A 28 12.70 16.68 16.79
C PHE A 28 13.92 17.11 15.95
N GLN A 29 14.08 18.43 15.75
CA GLN A 29 15.18 18.99 14.95
C GLN A 29 16.55 18.99 15.68
N ARG A 30 16.58 18.83 17.01
CA ARG A 30 17.79 19.07 17.81
C ARG A 30 18.34 17.85 18.54
N ARG A 31 17.56 16.78 18.73
CA ARG A 31 18.05 15.53 19.33
C ARG A 31 17.41 14.31 18.66
N PRO A 32 18.20 13.29 18.28
CA PRO A 32 17.65 11.96 18.03
C PRO A 32 17.04 11.48 19.34
N LEU A 33 15.71 11.42 19.41
CA LEU A 33 15.01 10.91 20.57
C LEU A 33 15.23 9.38 20.61
N PRO A 34 15.55 8.80 21.78
CA PRO A 34 15.63 7.36 21.91
C PRO A 34 14.29 6.74 21.53
N SER A 35 14.34 5.58 20.87
CA SER A 35 13.10 4.88 20.51
C SER A 35 12.31 4.57 21.79
N PRO A 36 11.02 4.95 21.88
CA PRO A 36 10.25 4.70 23.08
C PRO A 36 10.14 3.21 23.36
N GLN A 37 10.45 2.79 24.59
CA GLN A 37 10.46 1.38 24.97
C GLN A 37 9.06 0.75 25.00
N HIS A 38 8.02 1.55 25.25
CA HIS A 38 6.65 1.03 25.38
C HIS A 38 5.99 0.83 24.00
N PRO A 39 5.38 -0.35 23.71
CA PRO A 39 4.74 -0.67 22.42
C PRO A 39 3.80 0.41 21.88
N LEU A 40 2.87 0.87 22.71
CA LEU A 40 1.89 1.89 22.30
C LEU A 40 2.56 3.22 21.95
N ARG A 41 3.60 3.63 22.70
CA ARG A 41 4.33 4.88 22.43
C ARG A 41 5.14 4.77 21.15
N ALA A 42 5.77 3.62 20.90
CA ALA A 42 6.45 3.33 19.64
C ALA A 42 5.48 3.36 18.45
N PHE A 43 4.31 2.76 18.58
CA PHE A 43 3.27 2.81 17.56
C PHE A 43 2.83 4.25 17.25
N VAL A 44 2.47 5.03 18.28
CA VAL A 44 2.06 6.43 18.10
C VAL A 44 3.20 7.27 17.52
N HIS A 45 4.43 7.06 17.98
CA HIS A 45 5.61 7.74 17.44
C HIS A 45 5.78 7.48 15.93
N GLY A 46 5.71 6.22 15.50
CA GLY A 46 5.78 5.86 14.08
C GLY A 46 4.63 6.43 13.24
N LEU A 47 3.42 6.48 13.82
CA LEU A 47 2.23 7.06 13.19
C LEU A 47 2.34 8.59 13.02
N CYS A 48 2.87 9.29 14.02
CA CYS A 48 3.00 10.75 14.02
C CYS A 48 4.22 11.26 13.24
N LEU A 49 5.20 10.40 12.95
CA LEU A 49 6.46 10.80 12.31
C LEU A 49 6.28 11.56 10.99
N PRO A 50 5.44 11.11 10.03
CA PRO A 50 5.24 11.84 8.78
C PRO A 50 4.62 13.23 9.00
N TYR A 51 3.80 13.39 10.03
CA TYR A 51 3.23 14.69 10.40
C TYR A 51 4.30 15.65 10.94
N HIS A 52 5.23 15.17 11.77
CA HIS A 52 6.36 15.97 12.24
C HIS A 52 7.28 16.39 11.09
N LEU A 53 7.53 15.50 10.12
CA LEU A 53 8.27 15.83 8.90
C LEU A 53 7.54 16.88 8.05
N LEU A 54 6.23 16.74 7.89
CA LEU A 54 5.41 17.71 7.18
C LEU A 54 5.45 19.09 7.85
N ARG A 55 5.37 19.12 9.19
CA ARG A 55 5.50 20.36 9.97
C ARG A 55 6.88 21.01 9.78
N ALA A 56 7.96 20.22 9.77
CA ALA A 56 9.31 20.73 9.51
C ALA A 56 9.44 21.31 8.09
N LEU A 57 8.89 20.62 7.07
CA LEU A 57 8.82 21.12 5.70
C LEU A 57 8.00 22.40 5.59
N TRP A 58 6.92 22.52 6.37
CA TRP A 58 6.07 23.72 6.38
C TRP A 58 6.67 24.91 7.09
N ALA A 59 7.64 24.71 8.00
CA ALA A 59 8.35 25.80 8.64
C ALA A 59 9.25 26.56 7.65
N ASP A 60 9.81 25.87 6.65
CA ASP A 60 10.60 26.48 5.59
C ASP A 60 9.72 26.93 4.41
N ALA A 61 9.74 28.22 4.07
CA ALA A 61 8.85 28.78 3.05
C ALA A 61 9.15 28.24 1.64
N ALA A 62 10.42 27.98 1.31
CA ALA A 62 10.82 27.50 0.00
C ALA A 62 10.44 26.02 -0.19
N ALA A 63 10.74 25.18 0.79
CA ALA A 63 10.38 23.76 0.81
C ALA A 63 8.85 23.59 0.82
N ARG A 64 8.12 24.35 1.63
CA ARG A 64 6.65 24.35 1.66
C ARG A 64 6.06 24.65 0.29
N ARG A 65 6.51 25.73 -0.36
CA ARG A 65 6.00 26.12 -1.69
C ARG A 65 6.24 25.02 -2.71
N ARG A 66 7.44 24.44 -2.73
CA ARG A 66 7.79 23.37 -3.66
C ARG A 66 6.97 22.10 -3.41
N TYR A 67 6.86 21.68 -2.15
CA TYR A 67 6.07 20.53 -1.74
C TYR A 67 4.60 20.68 -2.17
N LEU A 68 3.96 21.79 -1.79
CA LEU A 68 2.55 22.02 -2.13
C LEU A 68 2.34 22.11 -3.63
N TRP A 69 3.18 22.85 -4.35
CA TRP A 69 3.04 23.02 -5.79
C TRP A 69 3.14 21.68 -6.53
N VAL A 70 4.16 20.87 -6.21
CA VAL A 70 4.35 19.55 -6.84
C VAL A 70 3.21 18.60 -6.49
N SER A 71 2.83 18.48 -5.21
CA SER A 71 1.79 17.54 -4.78
C SER A 71 0.40 17.93 -5.28
N ILE A 72 0.05 19.23 -5.29
CA ILE A 72 -1.23 19.71 -5.81
C ILE A 72 -1.29 19.51 -7.33
N LEU A 73 -0.24 19.89 -8.06
CA LEU A 73 -0.21 19.71 -9.51
C LEU A 73 -0.38 18.23 -9.89
N GLN A 74 0.29 17.32 -9.17
CA GLN A 74 0.11 15.88 -9.38
C GLN A 74 -1.30 15.40 -9.02
N ALA A 75 -1.85 15.84 -7.89
CA ALA A 75 -3.20 15.50 -7.48
C ALA A 75 -4.22 15.89 -8.56
N ILE A 76 -4.14 17.13 -9.06
CA ILE A 76 -4.99 17.62 -10.15
C ILE A 76 -4.78 16.79 -11.41
N THR A 77 -3.52 16.54 -11.79
CA THR A 77 -3.20 15.74 -12.99
C THR A 77 -3.79 14.33 -12.90
N VAL A 78 -3.71 13.69 -11.72
CA VAL A 78 -4.27 12.35 -11.49
C VAL A 78 -5.79 12.35 -11.59
N LEU A 79 -6.46 13.35 -11.00
CA LEU A 79 -7.91 13.47 -11.06
C LEU A 79 -8.39 13.73 -12.49
N VAL A 80 -7.76 14.65 -13.22
CA VAL A 80 -8.13 15.00 -14.60
C VAL A 80 -7.91 13.81 -15.53
N LEU A 81 -6.72 13.21 -15.53
CA LEU A 81 -6.43 12.06 -16.39
C LEU A 81 -7.23 10.81 -16.00
N GLY A 82 -7.49 10.60 -14.71
CA GLY A 82 -8.34 9.51 -14.23
C GLY A 82 -9.78 9.67 -14.72
N GLY A 83 -10.35 10.88 -14.62
CA GLY A 83 -11.67 11.19 -15.15
C GLY A 83 -11.76 11.03 -16.66
N LEU A 84 -10.76 11.51 -17.41
CA LEU A 84 -10.69 11.34 -18.86
C LEU A 84 -10.58 9.86 -19.28
N LEU A 85 -9.85 9.04 -18.52
CA LEU A 85 -9.74 7.60 -18.78
C LEU A 85 -11.07 6.88 -18.55
N MET A 86 -11.86 7.31 -17.55
CA MET A 86 -13.20 6.77 -17.31
C MET A 86 -14.19 7.16 -18.41
N ASP A 87 -14.23 8.44 -18.79
CA ASP A 87 -15.12 8.94 -19.86
C ASP A 87 -14.79 8.32 -21.24
N GLY A 88 -13.49 8.11 -21.52
CA GLY A 88 -13.07 7.39 -22.73
C GLY A 88 -13.49 5.92 -22.72
N GLY A 89 -13.46 5.27 -21.54
CA GLY A 89 -13.85 3.88 -21.36
C GLY A 89 -15.35 3.65 -21.57
N THR A 90 -16.20 4.49 -20.98
CA THR A 90 -17.66 4.41 -21.14
C THR A 90 -18.06 4.64 -22.60
N LYS A 91 -17.51 5.66 -23.26
CA LYS A 91 -17.77 5.94 -24.68
C LYS A 91 -17.35 4.80 -25.61
N ALA A 92 -16.25 4.10 -25.31
CA ALA A 92 -15.81 2.95 -26.09
C ALA A 92 -16.76 1.76 -25.95
N VAL A 93 -17.24 1.48 -24.73
CA VAL A 93 -18.22 0.42 -24.46
C VAL A 93 -19.55 0.70 -25.15
N HIS A 94 -20.05 1.94 -25.08
CA HIS A 94 -21.30 2.31 -25.77
C HIS A 94 -21.19 2.21 -27.30
N ARG A 95 -20.04 2.55 -27.89
CA ARG A 95 -19.82 2.35 -29.33
C ARG A 95 -19.82 0.88 -29.70
N SER A 96 -19.14 0.02 -28.95
CA SER A 96 -19.15 -1.43 -29.21
C SER A 96 -20.52 -2.08 -28.95
N ALA A 97 -21.34 -1.52 -28.06
CA ALA A 97 -22.72 -1.98 -27.83
C ALA A 97 -23.68 -1.51 -28.95
N SER A 98 -23.47 -0.32 -29.49
CA SER A 98 -24.23 0.23 -30.62
C SER A 98 -23.85 -0.43 -31.95
N ASP A 99 -22.62 -0.93 -32.09
CA ASP A 99 -22.14 -1.64 -33.28
C ASP A 99 -22.55 -3.13 -33.31
N LYS A 100 -23.60 -3.46 -32.56
CA LYS A 100 -24.26 -4.75 -32.68
C LYS A 100 -24.78 -4.84 -34.13
N PRO A 101 -24.31 -5.81 -34.94
CA PRO A 101 -24.72 -5.89 -36.34
C PRO A 101 -26.25 -5.91 -36.42
N PRO A 102 -26.86 -5.23 -37.42
CA PRO A 102 -28.29 -5.27 -37.62
C PRO A 102 -28.72 -6.73 -37.58
N ALA A 103 -29.83 -7.02 -36.92
CA ALA A 103 -30.38 -8.36 -36.77
C ALA A 103 -30.87 -8.94 -38.10
N SER A 104 -30.05 -8.97 -39.14
CA SER A 104 -30.23 -9.80 -40.32
C SER A 104 -29.62 -11.16 -40.01
N ALA A 105 -30.47 -12.19 -40.06
CA ALA A 105 -30.18 -13.60 -39.87
C ALA A 105 -30.10 -14.17 -38.43
N ARG A 106 -30.89 -13.65 -37.48
CA ARG A 106 -31.53 -14.58 -36.54
C ARG A 106 -32.62 -15.32 -37.32
N LYS A 107 -32.27 -16.49 -37.88
CA LYS A 107 -33.28 -17.49 -38.25
C LYS A 107 -34.23 -17.64 -37.07
N ALA A 108 -35.54 -17.52 -37.33
CA ALA A 108 -36.57 -17.68 -36.31
C ALA A 108 -36.30 -18.94 -35.48
N PRO A 109 -36.47 -18.91 -34.14
CA PRO A 109 -36.26 -20.09 -33.33
C PRO A 109 -37.23 -21.18 -33.80
N VAL A 110 -36.69 -22.23 -34.43
CA VAL A 110 -37.44 -23.45 -34.73
C VAL A 110 -37.85 -24.03 -33.38
N LYS A 111 -39.11 -23.84 -32.99
CA LYS A 111 -39.68 -24.48 -31.80
C LYS A 111 -39.90 -25.95 -32.12
N VAL A 112 -38.99 -26.80 -31.65
CA VAL A 112 -39.16 -28.25 -31.71
C VAL A 112 -39.88 -28.67 -30.43
N PHE A 113 -41.14 -29.07 -30.57
CA PHE A 113 -41.89 -29.73 -29.50
C PHE A 113 -41.59 -31.24 -29.58
N ILE A 114 -41.01 -31.78 -28.52
CA ILE A 114 -40.78 -33.23 -28.37
C ILE A 114 -41.79 -33.75 -27.36
N ALA A 115 -42.80 -34.46 -27.85
CA ALA A 115 -43.67 -35.30 -27.02
C ALA A 115 -43.18 -36.75 -27.11
N SER A 116 -43.48 -37.56 -26.09
CA SER A 116 -42.93 -38.92 -25.93
C SER A 116 -43.21 -39.88 -27.09
N ASP A 117 -44.08 -39.52 -28.03
CA ASP A 117 -44.51 -40.34 -29.16
C ASP A 117 -44.53 -39.61 -30.53
N SER A 118 -44.15 -38.32 -30.63
CA SER A 118 -43.90 -37.68 -31.94
C SER A 118 -43.07 -36.38 -31.87
N VAL A 119 -42.38 -36.09 -32.97
CA VAL A 119 -41.64 -34.83 -33.19
C VAL A 119 -42.28 -34.09 -34.36
N ARG A 120 -42.76 -32.85 -34.12
CA ARG A 120 -43.34 -31.99 -35.15
C ARG A 120 -42.51 -30.73 -35.30
N ILE A 121 -42.15 -30.40 -36.54
CA ILE A 121 -41.37 -29.20 -36.89
C ILE A 121 -42.30 -28.29 -37.67
N GLU A 122 -42.63 -27.13 -37.09
CA GLU A 122 -43.44 -26.11 -37.74
C GLU A 122 -42.50 -25.02 -38.28
N MET A 123 -42.58 -24.76 -39.59
CA MET A 123 -41.86 -23.68 -40.26
C MET A 123 -42.88 -22.63 -40.70
N ASP A 124 -42.91 -21.48 -40.00
CA ASP A 124 -43.71 -20.33 -40.42
C ASP A 124 -43.17 -19.78 -41.73
N GLY A 125 -43.91 -19.97 -42.82
CA GLY A 125 -43.52 -19.44 -44.11
C GLY A 125 -44.34 -19.91 -45.30
N THR A 126 -45.66 -19.71 -45.31
CA THR A 126 -46.40 -19.57 -46.60
C THR A 126 -47.72 -18.80 -46.47
N ALA A 127 -47.69 -17.58 -47.03
CA ALA A 127 -48.70 -16.87 -47.82
C ALA A 127 -50.14 -16.66 -47.31
N SER A 128 -50.53 -15.38 -47.25
CA SER A 128 -51.70 -14.86 -48.00
C SER A 128 -51.64 -13.33 -48.13
N ALA A 129 -51.68 -12.86 -49.38
CA ALA A 129 -52.13 -11.53 -49.83
C ALA A 129 -53.37 -11.78 -50.72
N PRO A 130 -54.13 -10.79 -51.25
CA PRO A 130 -54.02 -9.32 -51.14
C PRO A 130 -55.37 -8.59 -50.86
N GLU A 131 -55.33 -7.30 -50.54
CA GLU A 131 -56.31 -6.30 -50.99
C GLU A 131 -55.74 -4.88 -50.83
N ALA A 132 -56.06 -4.02 -51.79
CA ALA A 132 -55.64 -2.63 -51.96
C ALA A 132 -56.90 -1.80 -52.36
N PRO A 133 -56.86 -0.48 -52.60
CA PRO A 133 -56.06 0.64 -52.07
C PRO A 133 -56.94 1.83 -51.57
N GLU A 134 -56.38 2.86 -50.91
CA GLU A 134 -56.85 4.27 -50.89
C GLU A 134 -55.80 5.12 -50.12
N GLU A 135 -55.04 6.01 -50.81
CA GLU A 135 -55.18 7.49 -50.84
C GLU A 135 -54.98 8.15 -49.45
N ALA A 136 -53.78 8.65 -49.16
CA ALA A 136 -53.32 10.04 -49.35
C ALA A 136 -53.95 11.04 -48.36
N GLU A 137 -53.17 11.46 -47.35
CA GLU A 137 -53.23 12.84 -46.85
C GLU A 137 -52.00 13.21 -46.00
N ASP A 138 -51.46 14.37 -46.34
CA ASP A 138 -50.41 15.13 -45.68
C ASP A 138 -50.70 15.41 -44.20
N SER A 139 -49.66 15.39 -43.37
CA SER A 139 -49.54 16.40 -42.31
C SER A 139 -48.07 16.72 -42.06
N GLU A 140 -47.75 17.95 -42.45
CA GLU A 140 -46.53 18.70 -42.22
C GLU A 140 -46.24 18.92 -40.72
N ASP A 141 -44.94 19.06 -40.45
CA ASP A 141 -44.29 19.86 -39.41
C ASP A 141 -45.19 20.54 -38.37
N ASP A 142 -45.02 20.10 -37.12
CA ASP A 142 -45.11 21.02 -35.98
C ASP A 142 -43.84 20.88 -35.13
N ASP A 143 -42.89 21.76 -35.44
CA ASP A 143 -41.72 22.12 -34.65
C ASP A 143 -42.17 22.65 -33.28
N ILE A 144 -42.33 21.76 -32.30
CA ILE A 144 -42.34 22.15 -30.89
C ILE A 144 -40.88 22.12 -30.41
N PRO A 145 -40.28 23.26 -29.98
CA PRO A 145 -38.98 23.23 -29.32
C PRO A 145 -39.17 22.48 -28.01
N GLY A 146 -38.80 21.20 -28.05
CA GLY A 146 -38.86 20.28 -26.92
C GLY A 146 -38.23 20.94 -25.71
N ASN A 147 -39.04 21.08 -24.67
CA ASN A 147 -38.61 21.39 -23.33
C ASN A 147 -37.32 20.62 -23.04
N LEU A 148 -36.21 21.35 -22.91
CA LEU A 148 -34.96 20.92 -22.30
C LEU A 148 -35.18 20.71 -20.79
N ALA A 149 -36.22 19.97 -20.43
CA ALA A 149 -36.25 19.20 -19.21
C ALA A 149 -35.22 18.09 -19.43
N ALA A 150 -33.97 18.41 -19.14
CA ALA A 150 -32.94 17.43 -18.85
C ALA A 150 -33.44 16.63 -17.65
N THR A 151 -34.31 15.68 -17.94
CA THR A 151 -34.61 14.54 -17.11
C THR A 151 -33.29 13.81 -17.08
N LEU A 152 -32.41 14.19 -16.14
CA LEU A 152 -31.25 13.41 -15.79
C LEU A 152 -31.81 12.05 -15.39
N GLU A 153 -31.78 11.13 -16.35
CA GLU A 153 -32.41 9.83 -16.24
C GLU A 153 -31.86 9.16 -15.00
N THR A 154 -32.75 8.66 -14.14
CA THR A 154 -32.41 7.99 -12.89
C THR A 154 -31.51 6.76 -13.10
N GLU A 155 -31.37 6.27 -14.33
CA GLU A 155 -30.45 5.21 -14.73
C GLU A 155 -28.97 5.65 -14.64
N ASP A 156 -28.63 6.91 -14.94
CA ASP A 156 -27.25 7.43 -14.84
C ASP A 156 -26.78 7.54 -13.37
N LEU A 157 -27.71 7.78 -12.43
CA LEU A 157 -27.39 7.86 -11.01
C LEU A 157 -27.23 6.47 -10.36
N ALA A 158 -27.92 5.45 -10.88
CA ALA A 158 -27.77 4.08 -10.42
C ALA A 158 -26.35 3.55 -10.74
N ASP A 159 -25.78 3.93 -11.88
CA ASP A 159 -24.45 3.49 -12.31
C ASP A 159 -23.32 4.05 -11.42
N VAL A 160 -23.44 5.30 -10.95
CA VAL A 160 -22.46 5.93 -10.03
C VAL A 160 -22.46 5.28 -8.63
N THR A 161 -23.54 4.62 -8.24
CA THR A 161 -23.60 3.86 -6.97
C THR A 161 -23.09 2.43 -7.10
N SER A 162 -22.81 1.95 -8.32
CA SER A 162 -22.36 0.58 -8.54
C SER A 162 -20.94 0.38 -7.97
N LEU A 163 -20.72 -0.77 -7.31
CA LEU A 163 -19.40 -1.14 -6.81
C LEU A 163 -18.39 -1.28 -7.96
N GLU A 164 -18.86 -1.69 -9.14
CA GLU A 164 -18.07 -1.85 -10.36
C GLU A 164 -17.54 -0.50 -10.85
N PHE A 165 -18.38 0.54 -10.87
CA PHE A 165 -17.97 1.90 -11.19
C PHE A 165 -16.86 2.39 -10.24
N TRP A 166 -17.05 2.26 -8.92
CA TRP A 166 -16.03 2.68 -7.95
C TRP A 166 -14.74 1.88 -8.07
N ALA A 167 -14.81 0.57 -8.33
CA ALA A 167 -13.65 -0.27 -8.56
C ALA A 167 -12.89 0.15 -9.82
N ALA A 168 -13.60 0.40 -10.93
CA ALA A 168 -13.03 0.88 -12.18
C ALA A 168 -12.39 2.27 -12.02
N LEU A 169 -13.07 3.20 -11.36
CA LEU A 169 -12.57 4.54 -11.05
C LEU A 169 -11.30 4.49 -10.20
N LEU A 170 -11.30 3.72 -9.12
CA LEU A 170 -10.12 3.55 -8.27
C LEU A 170 -8.96 2.90 -9.03
N ALA A 171 -9.24 1.89 -9.87
CA ALA A 171 -8.23 1.26 -10.71
C ALA A 171 -7.62 2.23 -11.73
N ALA A 172 -8.46 3.02 -12.40
CA ALA A 172 -8.04 4.06 -13.34
C ALA A 172 -7.19 5.13 -12.66
N LEU A 173 -7.66 5.67 -11.51
CA LEU A 173 -6.91 6.63 -10.71
C LEU A 173 -5.56 6.05 -10.26
N HIS A 174 -5.52 4.79 -9.83
CA HIS A 174 -4.28 4.12 -9.44
C HIS A 174 -3.28 3.97 -10.59
N LEU A 175 -3.76 3.61 -11.78
CA LEU A 175 -2.93 3.45 -12.98
C LEU A 175 -2.34 4.79 -13.42
N VAL A 176 -3.19 5.81 -13.53
CA VAL A 176 -2.79 7.19 -13.85
C VAL A 176 -1.81 7.72 -12.81
N GLN A 177 -2.14 7.57 -11.52
CA GLN A 177 -1.28 7.99 -10.43
C GLN A 177 0.08 7.34 -10.48
N TRP A 178 0.16 6.04 -10.81
CA TRP A 178 1.44 5.35 -10.97
C TRP A 178 2.26 5.93 -12.13
N GLY A 179 1.60 6.24 -13.25
CA GLY A 179 2.21 6.96 -14.38
C GLY A 179 2.76 8.33 -13.97
N VAL A 180 1.91 9.19 -13.39
CA VAL A 180 2.30 10.54 -12.94
C VAL A 180 3.48 10.48 -11.95
N ILE A 181 3.42 9.56 -10.98
CA ILE A 181 4.48 9.28 -10.00
C ILE A 181 5.79 8.87 -10.67
N ALA A 182 5.72 8.10 -11.75
CA ALA A 182 6.89 7.65 -12.50
C ALA A 182 7.56 8.82 -13.24
N LEU A 183 6.78 9.70 -13.85
CA LEU A 183 7.30 10.89 -14.55
C LEU A 183 7.87 11.95 -13.60
N THR A 184 7.28 12.09 -12.41
CA THR A 184 7.59 13.15 -11.44
C THR A 184 8.46 12.67 -10.27
N ARG A 185 9.08 11.51 -10.39
CA ARG A 185 9.84 10.88 -9.32
C ARG A 185 10.95 11.79 -8.77
N ASP A 186 11.76 12.40 -9.64
CA ASP A 186 12.93 13.18 -9.21
C ASP A 186 12.54 14.36 -8.30
N TYR A 187 11.33 14.92 -8.46
CA TYR A 187 10.81 15.96 -7.57
C TYR A 187 10.49 15.42 -6.17
N HIS A 188 9.99 14.19 -6.06
CA HIS A 188 9.72 13.56 -4.77
C HIS A 188 11.03 13.23 -4.05
N ASP A 189 12.01 12.70 -4.77
CA ASP A 189 13.33 12.38 -4.21
C ASP A 189 14.03 13.67 -3.74
N ALA A 190 13.89 14.78 -4.48
CA ALA A 190 14.38 16.11 -4.05
C ALA A 190 13.67 16.63 -2.79
N ILE A 191 12.34 16.51 -2.70
CA ILE A 191 11.57 16.90 -1.49
C ILE A 191 11.95 16.04 -0.28
N ALA A 192 12.11 14.73 -0.47
CA ALA A 192 12.53 13.80 0.59
C ALA A 192 13.94 14.15 1.10
N ARG A 193 14.86 14.51 0.21
CA ARG A 193 16.19 15.01 0.56
C ARG A 193 16.11 16.31 1.37
N GLU A 194 15.31 17.28 0.94
CA GLU A 194 15.11 18.53 1.70
C GLU A 194 14.52 18.29 3.08
N ALA A 195 13.52 17.41 3.19
CA ALA A 195 12.95 17.01 4.47
C ALA A 195 14.00 16.37 5.40
N SER A 196 14.89 15.54 4.84
CA SER A 196 15.98 14.92 5.58
C SER A 196 16.96 15.97 6.11
N LEU A 197 17.39 16.90 5.25
CA LEU A 197 18.30 18.00 5.62
C LEU A 197 17.69 18.93 6.69
N LEU A 198 16.41 19.30 6.56
CA LEU A 198 15.69 20.12 7.54
C LEU A 198 15.53 19.43 8.91
N THR A 199 15.64 18.10 8.95
CA THR A 199 15.56 17.29 10.17
C THR A 199 16.91 16.74 10.60
N ALA A 200 18.00 17.29 10.07
CA ALA A 200 19.38 16.89 10.37
C ALA A 200 19.68 15.40 10.13
N LEU A 201 18.90 14.74 9.26
CA LEU A 201 19.15 13.38 8.83
C LEU A 201 20.00 13.41 7.56
N GLU A 202 21.10 12.66 7.56
CA GLU A 202 21.91 12.48 6.36
C GLU A 202 21.05 11.88 5.24
N PRO A 203 20.90 12.59 4.11
CA PRO A 203 20.04 12.15 3.02
C PRO A 203 20.61 10.90 2.35
N GLU A 204 19.73 9.96 2.03
CA GLU A 204 20.12 8.70 1.36
C GLU A 204 20.47 8.93 -0.12
N ASP A 205 19.87 9.95 -0.73
CA ASP A 205 20.09 10.32 -2.11
C ASP A 205 21.08 11.49 -2.21
N GLY A 206 21.97 11.43 -3.22
CA GLY A 206 22.91 12.49 -3.54
C GLY A 206 22.24 13.81 -3.97
N PRO A 207 23.02 14.88 -4.21
CA PRO A 207 22.47 16.11 -4.79
C PRO A 207 21.89 15.82 -6.18
N LEU A 208 20.59 16.08 -6.34
CA LEU A 208 19.83 15.82 -7.58
C LEU A 208 19.25 17.14 -8.11
N THR A 209 19.35 17.35 -9.43
CA THR A 209 18.58 18.40 -10.12
C THR A 209 17.27 17.78 -10.60
N PRO A 210 16.09 18.22 -10.12
CA PRO A 210 14.83 17.59 -10.49
C PRO A 210 14.53 17.77 -11.98
N ARG A 211 14.21 16.68 -12.68
CA ARG A 211 13.83 16.68 -14.10
C ARG A 211 12.61 15.81 -14.32
N VAL A 212 11.74 16.18 -15.27
CA VAL A 212 10.62 15.31 -15.68
C VAL A 212 11.17 14.30 -16.69
N ARG A 213 11.30 13.04 -16.29
CA ARG A 213 11.79 11.95 -17.15
C ARG A 213 11.09 10.64 -16.81
N LEU A 214 10.65 9.93 -17.85
CA LEU A 214 10.15 8.56 -17.67
C LEU A 214 11.34 7.61 -17.50
N ASN A 215 11.61 7.21 -16.27
CA ASN A 215 12.65 6.21 -15.99
C ASN A 215 12.10 4.78 -16.14
N VAL A 216 12.12 4.24 -17.36
CA VAL A 216 11.65 2.88 -17.66
C VAL A 216 12.39 1.83 -16.83
N ARG A 217 13.70 2.01 -16.59
CA ARG A 217 14.49 1.08 -15.76
C ARG A 217 14.00 1.06 -14.32
N TRP A 218 13.62 2.22 -13.76
CA TRP A 218 12.98 2.29 -12.46
C TRP A 218 11.63 1.59 -12.46
N LEU A 219 10.83 1.79 -13.51
CA LEU A 219 9.52 1.15 -13.65
C LEU A 219 9.63 -0.38 -13.59
N LEU A 220 10.55 -0.94 -14.38
CA LEU A 220 10.85 -2.38 -14.39
C LEU A 220 11.40 -2.86 -13.03
N LYS A 221 12.23 -2.06 -12.36
CA LYS A 221 12.74 -2.38 -11.02
C LYS A 221 11.61 -2.41 -9.99
N GLU A 222 10.69 -1.45 -10.02
CA GLU A 222 9.54 -1.38 -9.12
C GLU A 222 8.57 -2.54 -9.39
N LEU A 223 8.29 -2.84 -10.65
CA LEU A 223 7.46 -3.98 -11.04
C LEU A 223 8.08 -5.30 -10.56
N ARG A 224 9.38 -5.48 -10.75
CA ARG A 224 10.14 -6.64 -10.25
C ARG A 224 10.09 -6.72 -8.72
N HIS A 225 10.13 -5.58 -8.02
CA HIS A 225 10.02 -5.54 -6.57
C HIS A 225 8.63 -5.98 -6.09
N ARG A 226 7.56 -5.51 -6.76
CA ARG A 226 6.18 -5.96 -6.50
C ARG A 226 5.98 -7.43 -6.80
N TRP A 227 6.56 -7.94 -7.88
CA TRP A 227 6.53 -9.36 -8.21
C TRP A 227 7.18 -10.20 -7.10
N ARG A 228 8.36 -9.79 -6.62
CA ARG A 228 9.02 -10.47 -5.50
C ARG A 228 8.18 -10.45 -4.23
N SER A 229 7.56 -9.31 -3.92
CA SER A 229 6.60 -9.20 -2.80
C SER A 229 5.42 -10.15 -2.96
N LEU A 230 4.84 -10.24 -4.16
CA LEU A 230 3.72 -11.13 -4.44
C LEU A 230 4.12 -12.60 -4.28
N VAL A 231 5.28 -12.99 -4.80
CA VAL A 231 5.82 -14.36 -4.65
C VAL A 231 5.96 -14.72 -3.18
N VAL A 232 6.55 -13.84 -2.37
CA VAL A 232 6.72 -14.06 -0.93
C VAL A 232 5.37 -14.18 -0.22
N PHE A 233 4.42 -13.34 -0.58
CA PHE A 233 3.06 -13.38 -0.05
C PHE A 233 2.38 -14.73 -0.35
N VAL A 234 2.35 -15.13 -1.63
CA VAL A 234 1.73 -16.36 -2.11
C VAL A 234 2.37 -17.59 -1.46
N LEU A 235 3.70 -17.63 -1.38
CA LEU A 235 4.41 -18.75 -0.73
C LEU A 235 3.98 -18.90 0.74
N GLY A 236 3.94 -17.81 1.51
CA GLY A 236 3.47 -17.86 2.89
C GLY A 236 2.01 -18.28 3.02
N THR A 237 1.12 -17.80 2.14
CA THR A 237 -0.29 -18.19 2.14
C THR A 237 -0.48 -19.69 1.88
N VAL A 238 0.30 -20.28 0.98
CA VAL A 238 0.28 -21.74 0.75
C VAL A 238 0.65 -22.49 2.03
N VAL A 239 1.70 -22.05 2.74
CA VAL A 239 2.10 -22.66 4.02
C VAL A 239 0.98 -22.55 5.07
N LEU A 240 0.35 -21.38 5.18
CA LEU A 240 -0.77 -21.17 6.11
C LEU A 240 -1.96 -22.06 5.78
N SER A 241 -2.31 -22.22 4.50
CA SER A 241 -3.37 -23.13 4.08
C SER A 241 -3.09 -24.57 4.49
N PHE A 242 -1.87 -25.07 4.27
CA PHE A 242 -1.49 -26.43 4.69
C PHE A 242 -1.49 -26.60 6.21
N LEU A 243 -1.04 -25.58 6.95
CA LEU A 243 -0.97 -25.64 8.41
C LEU A 243 -2.37 -25.60 9.08
N THR A 244 -3.33 -24.91 8.46
CA THR A 244 -4.71 -24.76 8.99
C THR A 244 -5.64 -25.88 8.54
N LEU A 245 -5.31 -26.62 7.48
CA LEU A 245 -6.13 -27.70 6.93
C LEU A 245 -6.61 -28.75 7.96
N PRO A 246 -5.78 -29.24 8.91
CA PRO A 246 -6.22 -30.24 9.88
C PRO A 246 -7.03 -29.68 11.06
N LEU A 247 -7.18 -28.35 11.18
CA LEU A 247 -7.80 -27.72 12.34
C LEU A 247 -9.31 -27.47 12.10
N PRO A 248 -10.19 -27.75 13.07
CA PRO A 248 -11.59 -27.33 12.97
C PRO A 248 -11.68 -25.80 12.92
N GLY A 249 -12.51 -25.26 12.02
CA GLY A 249 -12.63 -23.81 11.82
C GLY A 249 -11.53 -23.19 10.95
N SER A 250 -10.89 -23.98 10.08
CA SER A 250 -9.84 -23.52 9.14
C SER A 250 -10.21 -22.25 8.36
N GLY A 251 -11.48 -22.06 7.98
CA GLY A 251 -11.96 -20.85 7.33
C GLY A 251 -11.78 -19.57 8.16
N LEU A 252 -12.13 -19.62 9.45
CA LEU A 252 -11.94 -18.48 10.37
C LEU A 252 -10.45 -18.25 10.65
N LEU A 253 -9.68 -19.32 10.85
CA LEU A 253 -8.23 -19.22 11.04
C LEU A 253 -7.56 -18.57 9.82
N MET A 254 -7.91 -18.96 8.60
CA MET A 254 -7.38 -18.36 7.37
C MET A 254 -7.82 -16.90 7.21
N ALA A 255 -9.08 -16.58 7.57
CA ALA A 255 -9.59 -15.20 7.55
C ALA A 255 -8.81 -14.27 8.50
N VAL A 256 -8.18 -14.78 9.56
CA VAL A 256 -7.34 -14.01 10.48
C VAL A 256 -5.86 -14.05 10.10
N LEU A 257 -5.34 -15.23 9.77
CA LEU A 257 -3.91 -15.44 9.50
C LEU A 257 -3.46 -14.78 8.20
N VAL A 258 -4.28 -14.78 7.14
CA VAL A 258 -3.93 -14.15 5.86
C VAL A 258 -3.80 -12.62 5.99
N PRO A 259 -4.74 -11.90 6.64
CA PRO A 259 -4.56 -10.48 6.93
C PRO A 259 -3.36 -10.20 7.85
N LEU A 260 -3.11 -11.00 8.90
CA LEU A 260 -1.94 -10.84 9.76
C LEU A 260 -0.63 -11.01 8.99
N TRP A 261 -0.57 -12.01 8.11
CA TRP A 261 0.55 -12.25 7.20
C TRP A 261 0.75 -11.07 6.24
N SER A 262 -0.35 -10.59 5.65
CA SER A 262 -0.35 -9.41 4.78
C SER A 262 0.19 -8.18 5.54
N ALA A 263 -0.34 -7.92 6.73
CA ALA A 263 0.03 -6.80 7.58
C ALA A 263 1.52 -6.82 7.92
N TYR A 264 2.05 -7.99 8.32
CA TYR A 264 3.48 -8.17 8.55
C TYR A 264 4.31 -7.73 7.34
N TRP A 265 3.97 -8.19 6.13
CA TRP A 265 4.70 -7.78 4.93
C TRP A 265 4.52 -6.31 4.59
N VAL A 266 3.36 -5.71 4.82
CA VAL A 266 3.17 -4.26 4.66
C VAL A 266 4.13 -3.50 5.57
N VAL A 267 4.31 -3.94 6.82
CA VAL A 267 5.26 -3.35 7.78
C VAL A 267 6.71 -3.50 7.28
N VAL A 268 7.11 -4.71 6.86
CA VAL A 268 8.46 -4.97 6.29
C VAL A 268 8.73 -4.12 5.05
N PHE A 269 7.77 -4.02 4.13
CA PHE A 269 7.90 -3.17 2.93
C PHE A 269 7.77 -1.67 3.22
N THR A 270 7.33 -1.29 4.41
CA THR A 270 7.38 0.09 4.90
C THR A 270 8.79 0.43 5.35
N ALA A 271 9.41 -0.43 6.17
CA ALA A 271 10.81 -0.27 6.57
C ALA A 271 11.73 -0.23 5.35
N SER A 272 11.51 -1.13 4.39
CA SER A 272 12.34 -1.27 3.18
C SER A 272 12.34 -0.06 2.23
N LYS A 273 11.48 0.95 2.46
CA LYS A 273 11.49 2.20 1.69
C LYS A 273 12.69 3.09 1.97
N SER A 274 13.36 2.90 3.10
CA SER A 274 14.63 3.56 3.41
C SER A 274 15.79 2.66 2.98
N ALA A 275 16.79 3.24 2.31
CA ALA A 275 18.04 2.58 1.95
C ALA A 275 18.80 2.07 3.19
N ARG A 276 18.69 2.78 4.33
CA ARG A 276 19.27 2.34 5.61
C ARG A 276 18.79 0.96 6.03
N ALA A 277 17.56 0.57 5.69
CA ALA A 277 17.00 -0.75 6.03
C ALA A 277 17.74 -1.92 5.37
N TRP A 278 18.62 -1.65 4.39
CA TRP A 278 19.36 -2.63 3.60
C TRP A 278 20.85 -2.70 3.95
N THR A 279 21.29 -1.92 4.93
CA THR A 279 22.72 -1.80 5.29
C THR A 279 23.19 -2.91 6.25
N ASP A 280 22.28 -3.64 6.90
CA ASP A 280 22.63 -4.74 7.80
C ASP A 280 22.91 -6.02 6.99
N THR A 281 24.20 -6.27 6.73
CA THR A 281 24.68 -7.48 6.06
C THR A 281 24.62 -8.71 6.96
N THR A 282 24.47 -8.52 8.27
CA THR A 282 24.44 -9.59 9.28
C THR A 282 23.02 -10.02 9.66
N ALA A 283 22.01 -9.46 9.01
CA ALA A 283 20.61 -9.74 9.31
C ALA A 283 20.28 -11.23 9.19
N GLY A 284 19.79 -11.79 10.30
CA GLY A 284 19.35 -13.18 10.38
C GLY A 284 18.04 -13.45 9.62
N ALA A 285 17.68 -14.73 9.53
CA ALA A 285 16.41 -15.13 8.93
C ALA A 285 15.21 -14.62 9.76
N PRO A 286 14.10 -14.19 9.11
CA PRO A 286 12.88 -13.78 9.80
C PRO A 286 12.33 -14.83 10.76
N TRP A 287 11.56 -14.39 11.75
CA TRP A 287 10.95 -15.22 12.80
C TRP A 287 10.17 -16.43 12.25
N PHE A 288 9.45 -16.27 11.14
CA PHE A 288 8.65 -17.35 10.56
C PHE A 288 9.53 -18.41 9.89
N LEU A 289 10.67 -18.05 9.29
CA LEU A 289 11.62 -19.02 8.74
C LEU A 289 12.38 -19.74 9.86
N ARG A 290 12.71 -19.02 10.93
CA ARG A 290 13.28 -19.63 12.14
C ARG A 290 12.30 -20.65 12.74
N GLY A 291 11.03 -20.26 12.89
CA GLY A 291 9.95 -21.15 13.31
C GLY A 291 9.77 -22.36 12.39
N TRP A 292 9.78 -22.15 11.06
CA TRP A 292 9.70 -23.23 10.08
C TRP A 292 10.88 -24.20 10.18
N THR A 293 12.09 -23.68 10.37
CA THR A 293 13.31 -24.50 10.51
C THR A 293 13.24 -25.31 11.80
N VAL A 294 12.82 -24.71 12.91
CA VAL A 294 12.60 -25.41 14.19
C VAL A 294 11.55 -26.51 14.02
N LEU A 295 10.40 -26.19 13.41
CA LEU A 295 9.31 -27.14 13.17
C LEU A 295 9.77 -28.35 12.34
N THR A 296 10.50 -28.10 11.24
CA THR A 296 10.93 -29.15 10.30
C THR A 296 12.18 -29.92 10.74
N THR A 297 12.88 -29.48 11.79
CA THR A 297 14.06 -30.17 12.33
C THR A 297 13.78 -30.88 13.64
N GLN A 298 12.97 -30.29 14.52
CA GLN A 298 12.74 -30.79 15.88
C GLN A 298 11.49 -31.66 16.01
N VAL A 299 10.42 -31.42 15.24
CA VAL A 299 9.14 -32.13 15.44
C VAL A 299 9.11 -33.45 14.65
N PRO A 300 9.09 -34.62 15.31
CA PRO A 300 8.94 -35.90 14.63
C PRO A 300 7.59 -35.93 13.90
N GLY A 301 7.63 -36.17 12.58
CA GLY A 301 6.47 -36.04 11.68
C GLY A 301 6.62 -34.95 10.63
N PHE A 302 7.25 -33.82 10.96
CA PHE A 302 7.51 -32.71 10.03
C PHE A 302 8.93 -32.72 9.44
N ARG A 303 9.74 -33.75 9.75
CA ARG A 303 11.14 -33.90 9.29
C ARG A 303 11.28 -34.38 7.84
N TRP A 304 10.27 -34.19 7.02
CA TRP A 304 10.28 -34.64 5.64
C TRP A 304 11.23 -33.78 4.81
N LYS A 305 12.05 -34.43 3.98
CA LYS A 305 13.00 -33.74 3.09
C LYS A 305 12.32 -32.73 2.17
N LEU A 306 11.06 -32.97 1.80
CA LEU A 306 10.25 -32.04 1.00
C LEU A 306 9.96 -30.73 1.74
N LEU A 307 9.57 -30.78 3.02
CA LEU A 307 9.29 -29.59 3.83
C LEU A 307 10.56 -28.79 4.12
N GLN A 308 11.68 -29.48 4.34
CA GLN A 308 13.00 -28.84 4.49
C GLN A 308 13.46 -28.22 3.16
N GLY A 309 13.25 -28.91 2.04
CA GLY A 309 13.53 -28.40 0.69
C GLY A 309 12.71 -27.16 0.36
N TYR A 310 11.41 -27.16 0.71
CA TYR A 310 10.55 -25.99 0.60
C TYR A 310 11.05 -24.84 1.47
N GLY A 311 11.44 -25.11 2.73
CA GLY A 311 12.03 -24.11 3.62
C GLY A 311 13.28 -23.45 3.03
N ARG A 312 14.19 -24.23 2.43
CA ARG A 312 15.38 -23.71 1.72
C ARG A 312 15.00 -22.86 0.51
N PHE A 313 14.08 -23.35 -0.31
CA PHE A 313 13.57 -22.59 -1.46
C PHE A 313 12.95 -21.26 -1.02
N TRP A 314 12.12 -21.29 0.02
CA TRP A 314 11.47 -20.10 0.58
C TRP A 314 12.50 -19.12 1.15
N THR A 315 13.50 -19.62 1.86
CA THR A 315 14.65 -18.83 2.37
C THR A 315 15.38 -18.13 1.23
N GLU A 316 15.72 -18.84 0.16
CA GLU A 316 16.42 -18.26 -0.99
C GLU A 316 15.58 -17.17 -1.67
N ARG A 317 14.26 -17.41 -1.82
CA ARG A 317 13.34 -16.44 -2.43
C ARG A 317 13.07 -15.21 -1.56
N THR A 318 13.16 -15.33 -0.24
CA THR A 318 12.92 -14.25 0.72
C THR A 318 14.18 -13.55 1.21
N ARG A 319 15.37 -14.06 0.87
CA ARG A 319 16.68 -13.54 1.32
C ARG A 319 16.85 -12.05 1.10
N PHE A 320 16.30 -11.51 0.01
CA PHE A 320 16.34 -10.06 -0.25
C PHE A 320 15.70 -9.26 0.89
N ALA A 321 14.65 -9.76 1.55
CA ALA A 321 13.92 -9.04 2.58
C ALA A 321 14.46 -9.27 4.00
N PHE A 322 15.57 -9.99 4.19
CA PHE A 322 16.06 -10.33 5.54
C PHE A 322 16.48 -9.10 6.34
N SER A 323 17.25 -8.20 5.72
CA SER A 323 17.68 -6.94 6.35
C SER A 323 16.49 -6.09 6.83
N PRO A 324 15.51 -5.71 5.98
CA PRO A 324 14.37 -4.93 6.44
C PRO A 324 13.47 -5.71 7.42
N ALA A 325 13.35 -7.04 7.30
CA ALA A 325 12.59 -7.85 8.25
C ALA A 325 13.24 -7.86 9.65
N ALA A 326 14.57 -7.99 9.72
CA ALA A 326 15.31 -7.94 10.98
C ALA A 326 15.14 -6.58 11.68
N GLU A 327 15.19 -5.47 10.93
CA GLU A 327 14.94 -4.13 11.49
C GLU A 327 13.50 -3.97 12.00
N VAL A 328 12.51 -4.53 11.31
CA VAL A 328 11.12 -4.54 11.79
C VAL A 328 10.96 -5.38 13.05
N GLU A 329 11.61 -6.53 13.14
CA GLU A 329 11.56 -7.39 14.33
C GLU A 329 12.19 -6.70 15.56
N ARG A 330 13.16 -5.82 15.36
CA ARG A 330 13.75 -4.99 16.43
C ARG A 330 12.80 -3.89 16.90
N GLN A 331 11.97 -3.33 16.01
CA GLN A 331 11.05 -2.23 16.32
C GLN A 331 9.64 -2.41 15.71
N PRO A 332 8.91 -3.47 16.07
CA PRO A 332 7.70 -3.87 15.33
C PRO A 332 6.60 -2.80 15.42
N TRP A 333 6.44 -2.22 16.60
CA TRP A 333 5.37 -1.27 16.86
C TRP A 333 5.58 0.08 16.16
N ALA A 334 6.81 0.58 16.09
CA ALA A 334 7.11 1.83 15.38
C ALA A 334 6.83 1.71 13.88
N PHE A 335 7.28 0.63 13.25
CA PHE A 335 6.97 0.40 11.85
C PHE A 335 5.50 0.06 11.60
N ALA A 336 4.81 -0.59 12.56
CA ALA A 336 3.37 -0.79 12.48
C ALA A 336 2.62 0.54 12.42
N GLY A 337 2.96 1.50 13.29
CA GLY A 337 2.39 2.85 13.25
C GLY A 337 2.64 3.55 11.92
N LEU A 338 3.88 3.51 11.43
CA LEU A 338 4.23 4.09 10.12
C LEU A 338 3.50 3.40 8.96
N SER A 339 3.26 2.09 9.06
CA SER A 339 2.56 1.31 8.04
C SER A 339 1.08 1.70 7.92
N VAL A 340 0.45 2.18 8.99
CA VAL A 340 -0.91 2.74 8.94
C VAL A 340 -0.92 4.01 8.10
N VAL A 341 0.05 4.91 8.28
CA VAL A 341 0.18 6.11 7.42
C VAL A 341 0.42 5.72 5.96
N ARG A 342 1.22 4.68 5.73
CA ARG A 342 1.39 4.12 4.39
C ARG A 342 0.10 3.53 3.85
N ALA A 343 -0.71 2.84 4.65
CA ALA A 343 -2.00 2.31 4.22
C ALA A 343 -2.94 3.44 3.80
N LEU A 344 -2.95 4.57 4.52
CA LEU A 344 -3.66 5.78 4.09
C LEU A 344 -3.14 6.29 2.74
N SER A 345 -1.82 6.22 2.49
CA SER A 345 -1.24 6.55 1.18
C SER A 345 -1.62 5.59 0.04
N MET A 346 -2.39 4.53 0.31
CA MET A 346 -3.01 3.73 -0.74
C MET A 346 -4.21 4.43 -1.35
N LEU A 347 -4.83 5.40 -0.67
CA LEU A 347 -5.86 6.22 -1.29
C LEU A 347 -5.25 7.02 -2.45
N PRO A 348 -5.91 7.05 -3.62
CA PRO A 348 -5.50 7.94 -4.70
C PRO A 348 -5.43 9.38 -4.20
N VAL A 349 -4.61 10.21 -4.85
CA VAL A 349 -4.32 11.61 -4.48
C VAL A 349 -3.52 11.75 -3.17
N LEU A 350 -3.94 11.12 -2.07
CA LEU A 350 -3.26 11.21 -0.77
C LEU A 350 -1.81 10.70 -0.86
N LYS A 351 -1.56 9.70 -1.71
CA LYS A 351 -0.21 9.23 -2.02
C LYS A 351 0.73 10.33 -2.52
N CYS A 352 0.24 11.31 -3.29
CA CYS A 352 1.07 12.39 -3.84
C CYS A 352 1.63 13.29 -2.73
N PHE A 353 0.98 13.34 -1.56
CA PHE A 353 1.40 14.09 -0.40
C PHE A 353 2.29 13.26 0.54
N LEU A 354 1.92 12.01 0.82
CA LEU A 354 2.61 11.18 1.81
C LEU A 354 3.86 10.47 1.27
N ARG A 355 3.95 10.24 -0.04
CA ARG A 355 5.04 9.48 -0.66
C ARG A 355 6.45 9.99 -0.31
N PRO A 356 6.79 11.29 -0.36
CA PRO A 356 8.14 11.74 -0.05
C PRO A 356 8.48 11.65 1.45
N LEU A 357 7.46 11.58 2.31
CA LEU A 357 7.63 11.59 3.77
C LEU A 357 7.89 10.19 4.34
N ILE A 358 7.29 9.14 3.76
CA ILE A 358 7.39 7.77 4.28
C ILE A 358 8.84 7.23 4.29
N PRO A 359 9.68 7.40 3.24
CA PRO A 359 11.07 6.96 3.27
C PRO A 359 11.89 7.67 4.34
N VAL A 360 11.70 9.00 4.47
CA VAL A 360 12.40 9.83 5.47
C VAL A 360 11.98 9.44 6.89
N ALA A 361 10.69 9.19 7.11
CA ALA A 361 10.17 8.69 8.37
C ALA A 361 10.78 7.31 8.72
N SER A 362 10.81 6.38 7.77
CA SER A 362 11.47 5.08 7.96
C SER A 362 12.96 5.25 8.32
N ALA A 363 13.66 6.14 7.62
CA ALA A 363 15.08 6.42 7.86
C ALA A 363 15.33 7.01 9.26
N HIS A 364 14.43 7.86 9.77
CA HIS A 364 14.47 8.37 11.14
C HIS A 364 14.28 7.27 12.19
N LEU A 365 13.32 6.35 12.00
CA LEU A 365 13.14 5.22 12.92
C LEU A 365 14.41 4.34 12.99
N LEU A 366 15.01 4.05 11.84
CA LEU A 366 16.24 3.26 11.75
C LEU A 366 17.43 4.00 12.36
N ALA A 367 17.56 5.31 12.13
CA ALA A 367 18.62 6.12 12.72
C ALA A 367 18.49 6.17 14.25
N ALA A 368 17.29 6.44 14.77
CA ALA A 368 17.02 6.46 16.20
C ALA A 368 17.38 5.13 16.86
N HIS A 369 17.07 4.00 16.23
CA HIS A 369 17.45 2.68 16.75
C HIS A 369 18.96 2.51 16.89
N ARG A 370 19.71 2.87 15.84
CA ARG A 370 21.17 2.72 15.81
C ARG A 370 21.85 3.60 16.85
N HIS A 371 21.33 4.80 17.08
CA HIS A 371 21.81 5.65 18.17
C HIS A 371 21.56 5.02 19.54
N THR A 372 20.42 4.35 19.76
CA THR A 372 20.16 3.61 21.00
C THR A 372 21.11 2.43 21.18
N LEU A 373 21.47 1.72 20.11
CA LEU A 373 22.42 0.60 20.17
C LEU A 373 23.88 1.05 20.36
N ALA A 374 24.24 2.21 19.80
CA ALA A 374 25.58 2.78 19.91
C ALA A 374 25.82 3.51 21.24
N ALA A 375 24.75 3.91 21.94
CA ALA A 375 24.88 4.53 23.25
C ALA A 375 25.47 3.53 24.26
N PRO A 376 26.52 3.90 25.01
CA PRO A 376 27.08 3.02 26.04
C PRO A 376 25.99 2.66 27.04
N SER A 377 25.89 1.36 27.34
CA SER A 377 24.90 0.88 28.30
C SER A 377 25.15 1.57 29.65
N PRO A 378 24.13 2.12 30.33
CA PRO A 378 24.29 2.79 31.62
C PRO A 378 24.82 1.88 32.74
N HIS A 379 24.88 0.56 32.48
CA HIS A 379 25.41 -0.46 33.38
C HIS A 379 26.82 -0.92 33.05
N THR A 380 27.50 -0.34 32.07
CA THR A 380 28.95 -0.49 32.00
C THR A 380 29.49 0.46 33.06
N PRO A 381 29.96 -0.01 34.24
CA PRO A 381 30.64 0.89 35.15
C PRO A 381 31.76 1.52 34.34
N VAL A 382 31.73 2.85 34.24
CA VAL A 382 32.92 3.58 33.81
C VAL A 382 33.98 3.09 34.77
N ALA A 383 34.91 2.27 34.26
CA ALA A 383 36.07 1.85 35.02
C ALA A 383 36.75 3.17 35.34
N ASP A 384 36.54 3.65 36.56
CA ASP A 384 37.19 4.83 37.07
C ASP A 384 38.69 4.54 36.96
N PRO A 385 39.42 5.20 36.05
CA PRO A 385 40.83 4.90 35.83
C PRO A 385 41.65 5.14 37.10
N ASP A 386 41.08 5.87 38.07
CA ASP A 386 41.68 6.18 39.36
C ASP A 386 41.15 5.31 40.52
N ALA A 387 40.29 4.31 40.26
CA ALA A 387 39.85 3.39 41.31
C ALA A 387 41.06 2.58 41.82
N PRO A 388 41.44 2.70 43.12
CA PRO A 388 42.62 2.04 43.66
C PRO A 388 42.44 0.52 43.52
N ALA A 389 43.37 -0.11 42.82
CA ALA A 389 43.43 -1.56 42.69
C ALA A 389 43.40 -2.19 44.08
N SER A 390 42.25 -2.75 44.46
CA SER A 390 42.13 -3.52 45.67
C SER A 390 43.08 -4.70 45.54
N ARG A 391 44.16 -4.67 46.34
CA ARG A 391 45.12 -5.77 46.44
C ARG A 391 44.35 -7.04 46.85
N PRO A 392 44.51 -8.16 46.13
CA PRO A 392 44.01 -9.43 46.61
C PRO A 392 44.76 -9.79 47.91
N ALA A 393 43.99 -10.20 48.92
CA ALA A 393 44.47 -10.65 50.22
C ALA A 393 44.98 -12.10 50.17
#